data_AF-A0AAE0V529-F1
#
_entry.id   AF-A0AAE0V529-F1
#
_cell.length_a   1.000
_cell.length_b   1.000
_cell.length_c   1.000
_cell.angle_alpha   90.00
_cell.angle_beta   90.00
_cell.angle_gamma   90.00
#
_symmetry.space_group_name_H-M   'P 1'
#
loop_
_entity.id
_entity.type
_entity.pdbx_description
1 polymer ?
#
loop_
_entity_poly.entity_id
_entity_poly.type
_entity_poly.pdbx_seq_one_letter_code
_entity_poly.pdbx_strand_id
1 'polypeptide(L)'
;MSLKLEIEGVMLNVFSGYAPQVGCELEEKERFWSELDEVMESIPTGERVVIGADFNGHVGEGNTGDEEVMGRFGVKERNLEGQMVVDFAKRMDMGVVNTYFQKREEHRVTYKSGGRSTQVDYILCRRGNLKEISDCKVVVGESVARQHRMVVCRMTLMVCKKKRSEIEKKTKWWKLKKEECCEEFRQKLRQALGGQVVLPDDWETTAEVIRETGKKVLGVSSGKEERR
;
A
#
# COMPACT_ATOMS: atom_id res chain seq x y z
N MET A 1 -14.29 4.91 13.30
CA MET A 1 -13.53 3.68 13.60
C MET A 1 -12.38 3.57 12.61
N SER A 2 -11.19 3.18 13.05
CA SER A 2 -10.04 2.94 12.18
C SER A 2 -9.46 1.54 12.45
N LEU A 3 -8.99 0.89 11.40
CA LEU A 3 -8.36 -0.42 11.44
C LEU A 3 -7.10 -0.39 10.59
N LYS A 4 -5.96 -0.71 11.18
CA LYS A 4 -4.68 -0.84 10.47
C LYS A 4 -4.32 -2.30 10.34
N LEU A 5 -4.06 -2.76 9.11
CA LEU A 5 -3.75 -4.13 8.76
C LEU A 5 -2.41 -4.20 8.03
N GLU A 6 -1.60 -5.21 8.33
CA GLU A 6 -0.45 -5.59 7.53
C GLU A 6 -0.77 -6.86 6.75
N ILE A 7 -0.74 -6.80 5.42
CA ILE A 7 -1.00 -7.94 4.53
C ILE A 7 0.21 -8.13 3.63
N GLU A 8 0.98 -9.20 3.90
CA GLU A 8 2.20 -9.56 3.16
C GLU A 8 3.20 -8.38 2.97
N GLY A 9 3.31 -7.52 3.98
CA GLY A 9 4.21 -6.34 3.96
C GLY A 9 3.60 -5.08 3.34
N VAL A 10 2.31 -5.09 2.99
CA VAL A 10 1.52 -3.91 2.62
C VAL A 10 0.71 -3.46 3.82
N MET A 11 0.91 -2.22 4.25
CA MET A 11 0.08 -1.59 5.28
C MET A 11 -1.21 -1.03 4.65
N LEU A 12 -2.36 -1.46 5.15
CA LEU A 12 -3.68 -1.01 4.75
C LEU A 12 -4.42 -0.39 5.94
N ASN A 13 -4.85 0.86 5.80
CA ASN A 13 -5.66 1.56 6.77
C ASN A 13 -7.10 1.63 6.25
N VAL A 14 -8.03 1.07 7.01
CA VAL A 14 -9.46 1.10 6.73
C VAL A 14 -10.14 2.01 7.74
N PHE A 15 -10.84 3.03 7.24
CA PHE A 15 -11.60 3.95 8.07
C PHE A 15 -13.08 3.77 7.82
N SER A 16 -13.86 3.94 8.88
CA SER A 16 -15.30 4.05 8.80
C SER A 16 -15.79 5.23 9.62
N GLY A 17 -16.73 5.97 9.04
CA GLY A 17 -17.28 7.18 9.61
C GLY A 17 -18.75 7.36 9.23
N TYR A 18 -19.42 8.22 9.98
CA TYR A 18 -20.78 8.67 9.74
C TYR A 18 -20.76 10.20 9.85
N ALA A 19 -20.94 10.89 8.73
CA ALA A 19 -20.94 12.33 8.70
C ALA A 19 -22.25 12.90 9.25
N PRO A 20 -22.25 14.10 9.83
CA PRO A 20 -23.47 14.76 10.30
C PRO A 20 -24.52 14.88 9.18
N GLN A 21 -25.80 14.82 9.56
CA GLN A 21 -26.90 14.83 8.61
C GLN A 21 -27.11 16.23 8.00
N VAL A 22 -27.80 16.28 6.85
CA VAL A 22 -28.26 17.55 6.24
C VAL A 22 -29.13 18.30 7.26
N GLY A 23 -28.65 19.46 7.72
CA GLY A 23 -29.30 20.30 8.73
C GLY A 23 -28.63 20.35 10.10
N CYS A 24 -27.59 19.55 10.35
CA CYS A 24 -26.73 19.72 11.53
C CYS A 24 -25.98 21.06 11.51
N GLU A 25 -25.60 21.52 12.70
CA GLU A 25 -24.85 22.76 12.90
C GLU A 25 -23.52 22.74 12.12
N LEU A 26 -23.10 23.91 11.63
CA LEU A 26 -21.88 24.02 10.84
C LEU A 26 -20.65 23.56 11.64
N GLU A 27 -20.59 23.90 12.93
CA GLU A 27 -19.50 23.50 13.82
C GLU A 27 -19.32 21.98 13.93
N GLU A 28 -20.42 21.21 13.91
CA GLU A 28 -20.35 19.75 13.95
C GLU A 28 -19.80 19.17 12.64
N LYS A 29 -20.16 19.77 11.51
CA LYS A 29 -19.64 19.39 10.20
C LYS A 29 -18.16 19.72 10.10
N GLU A 30 -17.77 20.94 10.47
CA GLU A 30 -16.38 21.37 10.46
C GLU A 30 -15.51 20.48 11.33
N ARG A 31 -15.95 20.18 12.57
CA ARG A 31 -15.24 19.25 13.45
C ARG A 31 -15.03 17.89 12.81
N PHE A 32 -16.08 17.30 12.20
CA PHE A 32 -15.96 16.01 11.52
C PHE A 32 -14.91 16.03 10.40
N TRP A 33 -14.92 17.06 9.56
CA TRP A 33 -13.97 17.17 8.45
C TRP A 33 -12.55 17.45 8.92
N SER A 34 -12.37 18.29 9.94
CA SER A 34 -11.06 18.56 10.54
C SER A 34 -10.45 17.30 11.17
N GLU A 35 -11.24 16.54 11.95
CA GLU A 35 -10.78 15.27 12.53
C GLU A 35 -10.40 14.26 11.44
N LEU A 36 -11.19 14.18 10.36
CA LEU A 36 -10.89 13.30 9.23
C LEU A 36 -9.61 13.75 8.50
N ASP A 37 -9.42 15.06 8.33
CA ASP A 37 -8.23 15.62 7.68
C ASP A 37 -6.97 15.30 8.50
N GLU A 38 -6.98 15.52 9.82
CA GLU A 38 -5.87 15.20 10.72
C GLU A 38 -5.48 13.70 10.67
N VAL A 39 -6.48 12.82 10.68
CA VAL A 39 -6.26 11.37 10.59
C VAL A 39 -5.61 11.02 9.26
N MET A 40 -6.05 11.62 8.15
CA MET A 40 -5.49 11.34 6.83
C MET A 40 -4.06 11.83 6.67
N GLU A 41 -3.73 12.99 7.24
CA GLU A 41 -2.38 13.55 7.24
C GLU A 41 -1.40 12.72 8.09
N SER A 42 -1.89 12.07 9.14
CA SER A 42 -1.06 11.19 9.98
C SER A 42 -0.57 9.91 9.27
N ILE A 43 -1.20 9.52 8.15
CA ILE A 43 -0.92 8.24 7.47
C ILE A 43 0.17 8.44 6.41
N PRO A 44 1.30 7.69 6.48
CA PRO A 44 2.36 7.79 5.50
C PRO A 44 1.85 7.54 4.08
N THR A 45 2.30 8.34 3.11
CA THR A 45 1.84 8.30 1.70
C THR A 45 2.05 6.93 1.04
N GLY A 46 3.02 6.14 1.52
CA GLY A 46 3.29 4.78 1.03
C GLY A 46 2.26 3.73 1.45
N GLU A 47 1.48 3.98 2.50
CA GLU A 47 0.45 3.05 2.99
C GLU A 47 -0.82 3.13 2.12
N ARG A 48 -1.63 2.06 2.13
CA ARG A 48 -2.94 2.05 1.47
C ARG A 48 -3.98 2.62 2.42
N VAL A 49 -4.94 3.37 1.86
CA VAL A 49 -6.07 3.91 2.61
C VAL A 49 -7.36 3.63 1.88
N VAL A 50 -8.34 3.09 2.61
CA VAL A 50 -9.72 2.91 2.17
C VAL A 50 -10.64 3.48 3.23
N ILE A 51 -11.52 4.40 2.86
CA ILE A 51 -12.54 4.97 3.74
C ILE A 51 -13.89 4.46 3.26
N GLY A 52 -14.64 3.79 4.12
CA GLY A 52 -16.04 3.43 3.88
C GLY A 52 -16.93 4.17 4.86
N ALA A 53 -17.61 5.20 4.39
CA ALA A 53 -18.40 6.08 5.27
C ALA A 53 -19.73 6.48 4.64
N ASP A 54 -20.71 6.71 5.50
CA ASP A 54 -21.93 7.43 5.13
C ASP A 54 -21.65 8.92 5.30
N PHE A 55 -21.58 9.63 4.18
CA PHE A 55 -21.28 11.06 4.18
C PHE A 55 -22.53 11.93 4.18
N ASN A 56 -23.73 11.35 4.13
CA ASN A 56 -25.00 12.10 4.00
C ASN A 56 -25.04 13.10 2.82
N GLY A 57 -24.10 12.97 1.86
CA GLY A 57 -23.90 13.88 0.75
C GLY A 57 -24.10 13.20 -0.61
N HIS A 58 -24.51 13.99 -1.60
CA HIS A 58 -24.73 13.55 -2.97
C HIS A 58 -23.63 14.13 -3.85
N VAL A 59 -22.69 13.30 -4.30
CA VAL A 59 -21.59 13.77 -5.18
C VAL A 59 -22.04 14.10 -6.60
N GLY A 60 -23.19 13.54 -7.00
CA GLY A 60 -23.84 13.77 -8.29
C GLY A 60 -23.32 12.91 -9.45
N GLU A 61 -24.05 12.93 -10.56
CA GLU A 61 -23.68 12.32 -11.84
C GLU A 61 -22.75 13.22 -12.67
N GLY A 62 -21.87 12.61 -13.46
CA GLY A 62 -20.83 13.32 -14.21
C GLY A 62 -19.63 13.69 -13.35
N ASN A 63 -18.57 14.20 -13.97
CA ASN A 63 -17.33 14.57 -13.28
C ASN A 63 -16.69 15.84 -13.82
N THR A 64 -17.45 16.68 -14.51
CA THR A 64 -16.94 17.90 -15.14
C THR A 64 -16.31 18.81 -14.08
N GLY A 65 -14.99 19.04 -14.16
CA GLY A 65 -14.23 19.84 -13.19
C GLY A 65 -13.73 19.09 -11.94
N ASP A 66 -14.01 17.79 -11.84
CA ASP A 66 -13.61 16.89 -10.75
C ASP A 66 -13.08 15.55 -11.30
N GLU A 67 -12.64 15.50 -12.56
CA GLU A 67 -12.27 14.27 -13.27
C GLU A 67 -11.14 13.50 -12.59
N GLU A 68 -10.35 14.19 -11.78
CA GLU A 68 -9.23 13.63 -11.04
C GLU A 68 -9.64 12.82 -9.81
N VAL A 69 -10.78 13.12 -9.21
CA VAL A 69 -11.25 12.50 -7.95
C VAL A 69 -12.51 11.68 -8.12
N MET A 70 -13.33 11.95 -9.14
CA MET A 70 -14.57 11.20 -9.37
C MET A 70 -14.72 10.73 -10.81
N GLY A 71 -15.36 9.58 -10.95
CA GLY A 71 -15.82 9.07 -12.23
C GLY A 71 -17.19 9.63 -12.62
N ARG A 72 -17.68 9.22 -13.79
CA ARG A 72 -18.89 9.78 -14.42
C ARG A 72 -20.19 9.19 -13.89
N PHE A 73 -20.13 8.10 -13.14
CA PHE A 73 -21.28 7.24 -12.87
C PHE A 73 -21.89 7.44 -11.49
N GLY A 74 -21.82 8.63 -10.91
CA GLY A 74 -22.56 8.95 -9.68
C GLY A 74 -24.08 8.99 -9.91
N VAL A 75 -24.82 9.36 -8.87
CA VAL A 75 -26.29 9.35 -8.86
C VAL A 75 -26.82 10.73 -8.50
N LYS A 76 -27.85 11.19 -9.22
CA LYS A 76 -28.57 12.46 -8.99
C LYS A 76 -27.68 13.71 -9.17
N GLU A 77 -28.18 14.86 -8.75
CA GLU A 77 -27.44 16.11 -8.72
C GLU A 77 -26.60 16.24 -7.44
N ARG A 78 -25.53 17.03 -7.53
CA ARG A 78 -24.65 17.31 -6.41
C ARG A 78 -25.31 18.25 -5.41
N ASN A 79 -25.21 17.96 -4.11
CA ASN A 79 -25.61 18.87 -3.04
C ASN A 79 -24.40 19.45 -2.30
N LEU A 80 -24.63 20.36 -1.34
CA LEU A 80 -23.58 21.01 -0.55
C LEU A 80 -22.71 19.99 0.19
N GLU A 81 -23.32 19.02 0.88
CA GLU A 81 -22.59 17.96 1.58
C GLU A 81 -21.75 17.10 0.63
N GLY A 82 -22.26 16.82 -0.56
CA GLY A 82 -21.53 16.10 -1.61
C GLY A 82 -20.37 16.91 -2.18
N GLN A 83 -20.49 18.24 -2.25
CA GLN A 83 -19.36 19.10 -2.59
C GLN A 83 -18.26 19.00 -1.52
N MET A 84 -18.61 18.95 -0.22
CA MET A 84 -17.61 18.75 0.83
C MET A 84 -16.86 17.42 0.69
N VAL A 85 -17.54 16.35 0.28
CA VAL A 85 -16.91 15.04 -0.02
C VAL A 85 -15.92 15.17 -1.18
N VAL A 86 -16.31 15.87 -2.25
CA VAL A 86 -15.45 16.09 -3.42
C VAL A 86 -14.25 16.96 -3.08
N ASP A 87 -14.45 18.03 -2.30
CA ASP A 87 -13.39 18.93 -1.86
C ASP A 87 -12.39 18.19 -0.95
N PHE A 88 -12.89 17.37 -0.03
CA PHE A 88 -12.06 16.48 0.79
C PHE A 88 -11.26 15.52 -0.07
N ALA A 89 -11.91 14.88 -1.06
CA ALA A 89 -11.24 13.96 -1.97
C ALA A 89 -10.14 14.68 -2.78
N LYS A 90 -10.34 15.94 -3.17
CA LYS A 90 -9.33 16.77 -3.84
C LYS A 90 -8.15 17.09 -2.91
N ARG A 91 -8.42 17.55 -1.68
CA ARG A 91 -7.37 17.88 -0.71
C ARG A 91 -6.50 16.68 -0.35
N MET A 92 -7.10 15.50 -0.17
CA MET A 92 -6.41 14.29 0.27
C MET A 92 -5.98 13.33 -0.86
N ASP A 93 -6.04 13.78 -2.12
CA ASP A 93 -5.70 12.99 -3.32
C ASP A 93 -6.43 11.62 -3.33
N MET A 94 -7.73 11.63 -3.06
CA MET A 94 -8.58 10.45 -3.00
C MET A 94 -9.51 10.36 -4.20
N GLY A 95 -9.85 9.12 -4.58
CA GLY A 95 -10.85 8.80 -5.59
C GLY A 95 -12.15 8.30 -4.95
N VAL A 96 -13.29 8.86 -5.38
CA VAL A 96 -14.64 8.41 -5.03
C VAL A 96 -14.98 7.14 -5.82
N VAL A 97 -14.60 5.98 -5.28
CA VAL A 97 -14.60 4.68 -5.97
C VAL A 97 -15.95 4.34 -6.59
N ASN A 98 -17.05 4.64 -5.89
CA ASN A 98 -18.42 4.33 -6.32
C ASN A 98 -18.78 4.94 -7.69
N THR A 99 -18.13 6.02 -8.09
CA THR A 99 -18.46 6.79 -9.30
C THR A 99 -17.68 6.34 -10.54
N TYR A 100 -16.65 5.49 -10.40
CA TYR A 100 -15.80 5.06 -11.51
C TYR A 100 -16.39 3.91 -12.32
N PHE A 101 -17.28 3.10 -11.74
CA PHE A 101 -17.78 1.90 -12.37
C PHE A 101 -19.18 2.11 -12.97
N GLN A 102 -19.33 1.81 -14.25
CA GLN A 102 -20.63 1.81 -14.90
C GLN A 102 -21.47 0.61 -14.41
N LYS A 103 -22.58 0.90 -13.73
CA LYS A 103 -23.52 -0.09 -13.21
C LYS A 103 -24.96 0.35 -13.49
N ARG A 104 -25.90 -0.59 -13.37
CA ARG A 104 -27.33 -0.24 -13.34
C ARG A 104 -27.59 0.65 -12.14
N GLU A 105 -28.53 1.59 -12.28
CA GLU A 105 -28.84 2.57 -11.24
C GLU A 105 -29.15 1.93 -9.88
N GLU A 106 -29.88 0.81 -9.86
CA GLU A 106 -30.19 0.07 -8.63
C GLU A 106 -28.95 -0.41 -7.86
N HIS A 107 -27.86 -0.69 -8.56
CA HIS A 107 -26.58 -1.12 -8.00
C HIS A 107 -25.65 0.06 -7.66
N ARG A 108 -26.11 1.30 -7.78
CA ARG A 108 -25.40 2.53 -7.37
C ARG A 108 -26.07 3.25 -6.22
N VAL A 109 -27.38 3.09 -6.09
CA VAL A 109 -28.20 3.62 -4.99
C VAL A 109 -27.86 2.88 -3.70
N THR A 110 -27.40 3.60 -2.69
CA THR A 110 -27.02 3.06 -1.37
C THR A 110 -28.11 3.26 -0.32
N TYR A 111 -28.97 4.26 -0.48
CA TYR A 111 -30.07 4.53 0.45
C TYR A 111 -31.41 4.58 -0.28
N LYS A 112 -32.42 3.92 0.29
CA LYS A 112 -33.79 3.92 -0.24
C LYS A 112 -34.81 4.07 0.88
N SER A 113 -35.63 5.13 0.83
CA SER A 113 -36.70 5.38 1.78
C SER A 113 -37.86 6.14 1.13
N GLY A 114 -39.10 5.71 1.40
CA GLY A 114 -40.30 6.43 0.96
C GLY A 114 -40.37 6.75 -0.55
N GLY A 115 -39.87 5.84 -1.40
CA GLY A 115 -39.80 6.05 -2.86
C GLY A 115 -38.62 6.90 -3.35
N ARG A 116 -37.82 7.47 -2.45
CA ARG A 116 -36.56 8.16 -2.78
C ARG A 116 -35.39 7.18 -2.76
N SER A 117 -34.57 7.26 -3.80
CA SER A 117 -33.33 6.49 -3.96
C SER A 117 -32.15 7.46 -4.03
N THR A 118 -31.16 7.34 -3.15
CA THR A 118 -29.99 8.24 -3.08
C THR A 118 -28.70 7.45 -2.92
N GLN A 119 -27.58 8.14 -3.14
CA GLN A 119 -26.24 7.63 -2.89
C GLN A 119 -25.63 8.53 -1.80
N VAL A 120 -25.37 7.95 -0.64
CA VAL A 120 -24.84 8.65 0.55
C VAL A 120 -23.68 7.90 1.19
N ASP A 121 -23.58 6.59 0.93
CA ASP A 121 -22.50 5.73 1.37
C ASP A 121 -21.42 5.67 0.28
N TYR A 122 -20.19 6.03 0.61
CA TYR A 122 -19.09 6.07 -0.35
C TYR A 122 -17.87 5.30 0.14
N ILE A 123 -17.19 4.71 -0.83
CA ILE A 123 -15.85 4.16 -0.64
C ILE A 123 -14.88 5.13 -1.30
N LEU A 124 -13.94 5.67 -0.51
CA LEU A 124 -12.84 6.50 -0.99
C LEU A 124 -11.55 5.69 -0.89
N CYS A 125 -10.66 5.82 -1.88
CA CYS A 125 -9.32 5.26 -1.80
C CYS A 125 -8.29 6.27 -2.32
N ARG A 126 -7.01 6.13 -1.95
CA ARG A 126 -5.96 6.97 -2.54
C ARG A 126 -5.94 6.84 -4.06
N ARG A 127 -5.80 7.96 -4.77
CA ARG A 127 -5.84 8.01 -6.23
C ARG A 127 -4.76 7.14 -6.87
N GLY A 128 -3.55 7.15 -6.30
CA GLY A 128 -2.45 6.27 -6.71
C GLY A 128 -2.75 4.77 -6.61
N ASN A 129 -3.76 4.39 -5.83
CA ASN A 129 -4.15 2.99 -5.61
C ASN A 129 -5.46 2.61 -6.31
N LEU A 130 -6.06 3.51 -7.10
CA LEU A 130 -7.27 3.19 -7.89
C LEU A 130 -7.06 1.97 -8.81
N LYS A 131 -5.82 1.74 -9.29
CA LYS A 131 -5.46 0.56 -10.10
C LYS A 131 -5.62 -0.77 -9.36
N GLU A 132 -5.60 -0.75 -8.03
CA GLU A 132 -5.82 -1.92 -7.18
C GLU A 132 -7.32 -2.20 -6.99
N ILE A 133 -8.19 -1.24 -7.33
CA ILE A 133 -9.64 -1.42 -7.25
C ILE A 133 -10.17 -2.03 -8.55
N SER A 134 -10.82 -3.17 -8.43
CA SER A 134 -11.32 -3.95 -9.57
C SER A 134 -12.83 -3.81 -9.79
N ASP A 135 -13.60 -3.61 -8.71
CA ASP A 135 -15.05 -3.43 -8.80
C ASP A 135 -15.57 -2.69 -7.56
N CYS A 136 -16.64 -1.92 -7.73
CA CYS A 136 -17.45 -1.39 -6.64
C CYS A 136 -18.92 -1.47 -7.03
N LYS A 137 -19.74 -2.08 -6.17
CA LYS A 137 -21.17 -2.30 -6.43
C LYS A 137 -21.99 -2.26 -5.15
N VAL A 138 -23.25 -1.87 -5.29
CA VAL A 138 -24.24 -2.04 -4.23
C VAL A 138 -24.97 -3.37 -4.42
N VAL A 139 -25.08 -4.15 -3.35
CA VAL A 139 -25.83 -5.42 -3.35
C VAL A 139 -27.31 -5.12 -3.14
N VAL A 140 -28.14 -5.54 -4.11
CA VAL A 140 -29.59 -5.39 -4.06
C VAL A 140 -30.18 -6.72 -3.58
N GLY A 141 -30.89 -6.70 -2.45
CA GLY A 141 -31.61 -7.88 -1.93
C GLY A 141 -31.14 -8.41 -0.58
N GLU A 142 -30.01 -7.91 -0.06
CA GLU A 142 -29.60 -8.22 1.31
C GLU A 142 -30.21 -7.22 2.30
N SER A 143 -30.86 -7.73 3.34
CA SER A 143 -31.57 -6.95 4.35
C SER A 143 -30.68 -6.63 5.56
N VAL A 144 -29.48 -6.08 5.33
CA VAL A 144 -28.62 -5.64 6.44
C VAL A 144 -29.26 -4.46 7.18
N ALA A 145 -29.91 -3.56 6.43
CA ALA A 145 -30.70 -2.46 6.96
C ALA A 145 -31.95 -2.24 6.10
N ARG A 146 -33.00 -1.62 6.66
CA ARG A 146 -34.25 -1.35 5.94
C ARG A 146 -34.10 -0.29 4.85
N GLN A 147 -33.16 0.64 5.04
CA GLN A 147 -32.99 1.81 4.16
C GLN A 147 -31.62 1.82 3.48
N HIS A 148 -30.55 1.50 4.20
CA HIS A 148 -29.21 1.39 3.64
C HIS A 148 -28.98 0.04 2.99
N ARG A 149 -28.19 0.06 1.92
CA ARG A 149 -27.78 -1.10 1.14
C ARG A 149 -26.27 -1.25 1.25
N MET A 150 -25.82 -2.50 1.26
CA MET A 150 -24.40 -2.80 1.41
C MET A 150 -23.61 -2.40 0.15
N VAL A 151 -22.58 -1.58 0.35
CA VAL A 151 -21.58 -1.25 -0.68
C VAL A 151 -20.42 -2.23 -0.58
N VAL A 152 -20.07 -2.87 -1.69
CA VAL A 152 -18.99 -3.84 -1.77
C VAL A 152 -17.94 -3.35 -2.74
N CYS A 153 -16.72 -3.16 -2.25
CA CYS A 153 -15.55 -2.86 -3.07
C CYS A 153 -14.60 -4.06 -3.10
N ARG A 154 -14.13 -4.41 -4.29
CA ARG A 154 -13.13 -5.45 -4.51
C ARG A 154 -11.78 -4.82 -4.83
N MET A 155 -10.85 -4.92 -3.88
CA MET A 155 -9.48 -4.44 -4.00
C MET A 155 -8.50 -5.63 -4.08
N THR A 156 -7.53 -5.54 -4.99
CA THR A 156 -6.43 -6.50 -5.14
C THR A 156 -5.12 -5.82 -4.77
N LEU A 157 -4.55 -6.17 -3.61
CA LEU A 157 -3.29 -5.59 -3.14
C LEU A 157 -2.12 -6.14 -3.96
N MET A 158 -1.35 -5.24 -4.57
CA MET A 158 -0.13 -5.61 -5.28
C MET A 158 1.03 -5.74 -4.29
N VAL A 159 1.37 -6.98 -3.95
CA VAL A 159 2.49 -7.27 -3.05
C VAL A 159 3.78 -7.35 -3.85
N CYS A 160 4.59 -6.28 -3.81
CA CYS A 160 5.98 -6.38 -4.22
C CYS A 160 6.74 -7.17 -3.15
N LYS A 161 6.99 -8.47 -3.41
CA LYS A 161 7.92 -9.24 -2.59
C LYS A 161 9.24 -8.47 -2.57
N LYS A 162 9.61 -7.94 -1.40
CA LYS A 162 10.95 -7.36 -1.21
C LYS A 162 11.92 -8.42 -1.70
N LYS A 163 12.71 -8.10 -2.75
CA LYS A 163 13.84 -8.96 -3.11
C LYS A 163 14.63 -9.13 -1.82
N ARG A 164 14.73 -10.36 -1.32
CA ARG A 164 15.63 -10.66 -0.20
C ARG A 164 16.94 -9.99 -0.56
N SER A 165 17.42 -9.08 0.29
CA SER A 165 18.73 -8.47 0.09
C SER A 165 19.69 -9.62 -0.18
N GLU A 166 20.45 -9.56 -1.26
CA GLU A 166 21.53 -10.50 -1.46
C GLU A 166 22.44 -10.34 -0.24
N ILE A 167 22.36 -11.27 0.71
CA ILE A 167 23.30 -11.31 1.82
C ILE A 167 24.67 -11.42 1.15
N GLU A 168 25.57 -10.49 1.49
CA GLU A 168 26.90 -10.46 0.92
C GLU A 168 27.52 -11.85 0.94
N LYS A 169 27.99 -12.31 -0.23
CA LYS A 169 28.60 -13.62 -0.38
C LYS A 169 29.85 -13.68 0.50
N LYS A 170 29.80 -14.41 1.61
CA LYS A 170 30.94 -14.56 2.53
C LYS A 170 31.85 -15.69 2.07
N THR A 171 33.16 -15.48 2.16
CA THR A 171 34.17 -16.52 1.96
C THR A 171 33.98 -17.63 3.01
N LYS A 172 34.05 -18.89 2.59
CA LYS A 172 33.85 -20.06 3.47
C LYS A 172 35.08 -20.35 4.35
N TRP A 173 35.46 -19.43 5.23
CA TRP A 173 36.67 -19.53 6.08
C TRP A 173 36.73 -20.82 6.91
N TRP A 174 35.60 -21.39 7.30
CA TRP A 174 35.55 -22.65 8.05
C TRP A 174 36.15 -23.85 7.29
N LYS A 175 36.30 -23.79 5.96
CA LYS A 175 36.99 -24.82 5.18
C LYS A 175 38.49 -24.92 5.47
N LEU A 176 39.09 -23.88 6.05
CA LEU A 176 40.50 -23.92 6.50
C LEU A 176 40.75 -24.90 7.65
N LYS A 177 39.69 -25.43 8.28
CA LYS A 177 39.82 -26.52 9.26
C LYS A 177 40.27 -27.84 8.61
N LYS A 178 40.16 -27.98 7.29
CA LYS A 178 40.66 -29.14 6.55
C LYS A 178 42.11 -28.89 6.13
N GLU A 179 42.99 -29.83 6.44
CA GLU A 179 44.43 -29.77 6.13
C GLU A 179 44.68 -29.49 4.64
N GLU A 180 44.03 -30.26 3.75
CA GLU A 180 44.16 -30.14 2.30
C GLU A 180 43.80 -28.74 1.77
N CYS A 181 42.69 -28.16 2.25
CA CYS A 181 42.26 -26.82 1.85
C CYS A 181 43.17 -25.73 2.42
N CYS A 182 43.78 -25.96 3.59
CA CYS A 182 44.72 -25.05 4.22
C CYS A 182 46.04 -24.99 3.45
N GLU A 183 46.57 -26.16 3.05
CA GLU A 183 47.79 -26.26 2.25
C GLU A 183 47.62 -25.64 0.86
N GLU A 184 46.51 -25.94 0.16
CA GLU A 184 46.20 -25.36 -1.14
C GLU A 184 46.06 -23.83 -1.05
N PHE A 185 45.42 -23.33 0.00
CA PHE A 185 45.29 -21.89 0.25
C PHE A 185 46.66 -21.25 0.50
N ARG A 186 47.51 -21.84 1.34
CA ARG A 186 48.87 -21.35 1.61
C ARG A 186 49.74 -21.33 0.36
N GLN A 187 49.65 -22.37 -0.48
CA GLN A 187 50.41 -22.46 -1.72
C GLN A 187 50.00 -21.35 -2.70
N LYS A 188 48.68 -21.18 -2.92
CA LYS A 188 48.15 -20.14 -3.82
C LYS A 188 48.40 -18.73 -3.29
N LEU A 189 48.35 -18.53 -1.97
CA LEU A 189 48.66 -17.25 -1.34
C LEU A 189 50.15 -16.90 -1.52
N ARG A 190 51.06 -17.86 -1.30
CA ARG A 190 52.50 -17.67 -1.56
C ARG A 190 52.80 -17.36 -3.01
N GLN A 191 52.11 -18.03 -3.95
CA GLN A 191 52.23 -17.75 -5.38
C GLN A 191 51.75 -16.34 -5.72
N ALA A 192 50.62 -15.90 -5.15
CA ALA A 192 50.05 -14.57 -5.40
C ALA A 192 50.92 -13.44 -4.80
N LEU A 193 51.64 -13.71 -3.72
CA LEU A 193 52.57 -12.78 -3.07
C LEU A 193 54.02 -12.89 -3.61
N GLY A 194 54.22 -13.56 -4.74
CA GLY A 194 55.53 -13.62 -5.41
C GLY A 194 56.61 -14.41 -4.65
N GLY A 195 56.23 -15.32 -3.74
CA GLY A 195 57.18 -16.14 -2.98
C GLY A 195 57.95 -15.40 -1.89
N GLN A 196 57.56 -14.17 -1.53
CA GLN A 196 58.18 -13.44 -0.43
C GLN A 196 57.91 -14.12 0.92
N VAL A 197 58.96 -14.25 1.74
CA VAL A 197 58.91 -14.81 3.11
C VAL A 197 58.32 -13.80 4.11
N VAL A 198 58.44 -12.50 3.78
CA VAL A 198 57.95 -11.37 4.58
C VAL A 198 56.78 -10.73 3.84
N LEU A 199 55.67 -10.51 4.54
CA LEU A 199 54.50 -9.84 3.97
C LEU A 199 54.85 -8.38 3.64
N PRO A 200 54.34 -7.82 2.52
CA PRO A 200 54.47 -6.40 2.23
C PRO A 200 53.95 -5.54 3.39
N ASP A 201 54.60 -4.40 3.65
CA ASP A 201 54.21 -3.46 4.71
C ASP A 201 52.85 -2.77 4.40
N ASP A 202 52.36 -2.94 3.16
CA ASP A 202 51.05 -2.49 2.73
C ASP A 202 49.96 -3.51 3.06
N TRP A 203 49.27 -3.25 4.17
CA TRP A 203 48.20 -4.09 4.69
C TRP A 203 46.98 -4.14 3.78
N GLU A 204 46.64 -3.05 3.07
CA GLU A 204 45.43 -3.00 2.24
C GLU A 204 45.55 -3.96 1.05
N THR A 205 46.66 -3.88 0.31
CA THR A 205 46.96 -4.78 -0.80
C THR A 205 47.08 -6.23 -0.32
N THR A 206 47.73 -6.45 0.83
CA THR A 206 47.87 -7.80 1.40
C THR A 206 46.50 -8.38 1.79
N ALA A 207 45.64 -7.59 2.43
CA ALA A 207 44.29 -8.01 2.81
C ALA A 207 43.40 -8.31 1.60
N GLU A 208 43.51 -7.52 0.52
CA GLU A 208 42.80 -7.79 -0.74
C GLU A 208 43.24 -9.11 -1.37
N VAL A 209 44.55 -9.34 -1.47
CA VAL A 209 45.11 -10.60 -2.01
C VAL A 209 44.65 -11.80 -1.19
N ILE A 210 44.62 -11.70 0.14
CA ILE A 210 44.10 -12.74 1.04
C ILE A 210 42.61 -13.00 0.79
N ARG A 211 41.80 -11.95 0.68
CA ARG A 211 40.35 -12.07 0.45
C ARG A 211 40.06 -12.70 -0.91
N GLU A 212 40.75 -12.28 -1.97
CA GLU A 212 40.59 -12.82 -3.33
C GLU A 212 41.07 -14.27 -3.43
N THR A 213 42.22 -14.59 -2.84
CA THR A 213 42.71 -15.98 -2.76
C THR A 213 41.71 -16.84 -1.98
N GLY A 214 41.15 -16.31 -0.88
CA GLY A 214 40.17 -17.00 -0.06
C GLY A 214 38.89 -17.30 -0.85
N LYS A 215 38.38 -16.34 -1.62
CA LYS A 215 37.23 -16.56 -2.51
C LYS A 215 37.51 -17.63 -3.57
N LYS A 216 38.71 -17.66 -4.16
CA LYS A 216 39.10 -18.64 -5.19
C LYS A 216 39.26 -20.06 -4.65
N VAL A 217 39.90 -20.23 -3.50
CA VAL A 217 40.19 -21.56 -2.93
C VAL A 217 39.01 -22.12 -2.13
N LEU A 218 38.48 -21.32 -1.20
CA LEU A 218 37.46 -21.80 -0.25
C LEU A 218 36.06 -21.71 -0.87
N GLY A 219 35.90 -20.89 -1.91
CA GLY A 219 34.62 -20.56 -2.50
C GLY A 219 33.81 -19.62 -1.60
N VAL A 220 32.72 -19.12 -2.16
CA VAL A 220 31.77 -18.25 -1.47
C VAL A 220 30.50 -19.01 -1.08
N SER A 221 29.86 -18.61 0.00
CA SER A 221 28.52 -19.09 0.35
C SER A 221 27.54 -18.73 -0.77
N SER A 222 26.67 -19.67 -1.17
CA SER A 222 25.45 -19.28 -1.89
C SER A 222 24.65 -18.44 -0.91
N GLY A 223 24.41 -17.15 -1.19
CA GLY A 223 23.61 -16.25 -0.36
C GLY A 223 22.12 -16.64 -0.26
N LYS A 224 21.80 -17.94 -0.32
CA LYS A 224 20.48 -18.51 -0.13
C LYS A 224 20.42 -19.07 1.27
N GLU A 225 19.54 -18.47 2.06
CA GLU A 225 19.10 -18.98 3.36
C GLU A 225 18.60 -20.43 3.18
N GLU A 226 19.21 -21.36 3.89
CA GLU A 226 18.79 -22.75 3.94
C GLU A 226 17.50 -22.81 4.78
N ARG A 227 16.42 -23.35 4.18
CA ARG A 227 15.14 -23.50 4.87
C ARG A 227 15.33 -24.38 6.11
N ARG A 228 15.08 -23.82 7.29
CA ARG A 228 14.76 -24.57 8.50
C ARG A 228 13.25 -24.57 8.69
#